data_AF-A0ABD4Z7B5-F1
#
_entry.id   AF-A0ABD4Z7B5-F1
#
_cell.length_a   1.000
_cell.length_b   1.000
_cell.length_c   1.000
_cell.angle_alpha   90.00
_cell.angle_beta   90.00
_cell.angle_gamma   90.00
#
_symmetry.space_group_name_H-M   'P 1'
#
loop_
_entity.id
_entity.type
_entity.pdbx_description
1 polymer ?
#
loop_
_entity_poly.entity_id
_entity_poly.type
_entity_poly.pdbx_seq_one_letter_code
_entity_poly.pdbx_strand_id
1 'polypeptide(L)'
;MSEKAPSPKIRKAQFIAYLATGIFLAAISILFMLWSVGYMERAYVGTSLISALIGFTLLSASLYVLRLSAYVYAVEKEEKRE
;
A
#
# COMPACT_ATOMS: atom_id res chain seq x y z
N MET A 1 4.04 10.10 31.01
CA MET A 1 3.47 11.08 30.05
C MET A 1 2.43 10.32 29.24
N SER A 2 1.15 10.43 29.59
CA SER A 2 0.08 9.62 28.97
C SER A 2 -0.28 10.25 27.63
N GLU A 3 0.31 9.72 26.55
CA GLU A 3 -0.03 10.10 25.18
C GLU A 3 -1.48 9.67 24.92
N LYS A 4 -2.39 10.63 24.98
CA LYS A 4 -3.82 10.39 24.75
C LYS A 4 -4.00 9.70 23.41
N ALA A 5 -4.48 8.45 23.47
CA ALA A 5 -4.77 7.68 22.28
C ALA A 5 -5.69 8.49 21.33
N PRO A 6 -5.41 8.50 20.02
CA PRO A 6 -6.21 9.25 19.07
C PRO A 6 -7.64 8.77 19.10
N SER A 7 -8.59 9.72 19.07
CA SER A 7 -10.03 9.43 19.18
C SER A 7 -10.50 8.40 18.14
N PRO A 8 -11.53 7.59 18.44
CA PRO A 8 -11.98 6.50 17.57
C PRO A 8 -12.42 6.96 16.17
N LYS A 9 -12.87 8.21 16.02
CA LYS A 9 -13.17 8.79 14.69
C LYS A 9 -11.91 8.98 13.85
N ILE A 10 -10.79 9.38 14.47
CA ILE A 10 -9.50 9.59 13.79
C ILE A 10 -8.92 8.24 13.35
N ARG A 11 -9.03 7.20 14.18
CA ARG A 11 -8.56 5.84 13.84
C ARG A 11 -9.29 5.26 12.62
N LYS A 12 -10.61 5.42 12.54
CA LYS A 12 -11.38 5.02 11.35
C LYS A 12 -10.94 5.76 10.08
N ALA A 13 -10.72 7.08 10.18
CA ALA A 13 -10.24 7.86 9.05
C ALA A 13 -8.85 7.41 8.60
N GLN A 14 -7.95 7.12 9.55
CA GLN A 14 -6.61 6.57 9.28
C GLN A 14 -6.69 5.19 8.61
N PHE A 15 -7.55 4.30 9.09
CA PHE A 15 -7.77 3.00 8.47
C PHE A 15 -8.17 3.13 6.99
N ILE A 16 -9.19 3.95 6.71
CA ILE A 16 -9.67 4.16 5.33
C ILE A 16 -8.56 4.79 4.47
N ALA A 17 -7.82 5.77 5.01
CA ALA A 17 -6.74 6.42 4.28
C ALA A 17 -5.60 5.45 3.93
N TYR A 18 -5.17 4.60 4.88
CA TYR A 18 -4.14 3.59 4.61
C TYR A 18 -4.64 2.53 3.62
N LEU A 19 -5.87 2.05 3.79
CA LEU A 19 -6.46 1.07 2.88
C LEU A 19 -6.51 1.61 1.45
N ALA A 20 -7.03 2.83 1.27
CA ALA A 20 -7.11 3.48 -0.04
C ALA A 20 -5.72 3.69 -0.66
N THR A 21 -4.75 4.16 0.14
CA THR A 21 -3.37 4.38 -0.31
C THR A 21 -2.69 3.07 -0.74
N GLY A 22 -2.88 1.99 0.04
CA GLY A 22 -2.36 0.66 -0.26
C GLY A 22 -2.93 0.12 -1.57
N ILE A 23 -4.25 0.19 -1.77
CA ILE A 23 -4.91 -0.25 -3.00
C ILE A 23 -4.42 0.58 -4.20
N PHE A 24 -4.30 1.90 -4.04
CA PHE A 24 -3.80 2.79 -5.09
C PHE A 24 -2.36 2.45 -5.52
N LEU A 25 -1.47 2.24 -4.55
CA LEU A 25 -0.08 1.80 -4.81
C LEU A 25 -0.02 0.45 -5.52
N ALA A 26 -0.89 -0.50 -5.14
CA ALA A 26 -0.99 -1.81 -5.81
C ALA A 26 -1.43 -1.66 -7.27
N ALA A 27 -2.43 -0.81 -7.54
CA ALA A 27 -2.89 -0.56 -8.90
C ALA A 27 -1.78 0.05 -9.78
N ILE A 28 -1.04 1.04 -9.26
CA ILE A 28 0.09 1.64 -9.98
C ILE A 28 1.20 0.60 -10.21
N SER A 29 1.51 -0.22 -9.21
CA SER A 29 2.49 -1.31 -9.34
C SER A 29 2.16 -2.25 -10.51
N ILE A 30 0.89 -2.65 -10.63
CA ILE A 30 0.40 -3.51 -11.72
C ILE A 30 0.60 -2.81 -13.08
N LEU A 31 0.29 -1.52 -13.19
CA LEU A 31 0.51 -0.77 -14.43
C LEU A 31 1.99 -0.76 -14.85
N PHE A 32 2.91 -0.58 -13.90
CA PHE A 32 4.35 -0.65 -14.18
C PHE A 32 4.81 -2.04 -14.60
N MET A 33 4.24 -3.11 -14.03
CA MET A 33 4.51 -4.47 -14.47
C MET A 33 4.01 -4.72 -15.90
N LEU A 34 2.81 -4.25 -16.24
CA LEU A 34 2.28 -4.34 -17.61
C LEU A 34 3.13 -3.56 -18.61
N TRP A 35 3.57 -2.35 -18.25
CA TRP A 35 4.50 -1.58 -19.07
C TRP A 35 5.85 -2.27 -19.22
N SER A 36 6.37 -2.90 -18.16
CA SER A 36 7.61 -3.68 -18.24
C SER A 36 7.51 -4.78 -19.31
N VAL A 37 6.40 -5.52 -19.33
CA VAL A 37 6.14 -6.54 -20.36
C VAL A 37 6.08 -5.92 -21.75
N GLY A 38 5.34 -4.81 -21.92
CA GLY A 38 5.25 -4.11 -23.20
C GLY A 38 6.58 -3.54 -23.72
N TYR A 39 7.47 -3.09 -22.82
CA TYR A 39 8.82 -2.68 -23.19
C TYR A 39 9.69 -3.86 -23.60
N MET A 40 9.51 -5.03 -22.96
CA MET A 40 10.23 -6.24 -23.32
C MET A 40 9.86 -6.74 -24.71
N GLU A 41 8.58 -6.69 -25.08
CA GLU A 41 8.10 -7.04 -26.43
C GLU A 41 8.74 -6.16 -27.53
N ARG A 42 9.07 -4.91 -27.21
CA ARG A 42 9.69 -3.95 -28.13
C ARG A 42 11.23 -3.95 -28.07
N ALA A 43 11.82 -4.96 -27.44
CA ALA A 43 13.27 -5.10 -27.24
C ALA A 43 13.93 -3.98 -26.39
N TYR A 44 13.17 -3.20 -25.63
CA TYR A 44 13.69 -2.20 -24.69
C TYR A 44 13.96 -2.82 -23.31
N VAL A 45 15.01 -3.66 -23.23
CA VAL A 45 15.33 -4.47 -22.03
C VAL A 45 15.69 -3.61 -20.80
N GLY A 46 16.43 -2.51 -20.99
CA GLY A 46 16.78 -1.62 -19.87
C GLY A 46 15.54 -0.94 -19.26
N THR A 47 14.64 -0.44 -20.11
CA THR A 47 13.41 0.22 -19.69
C THR A 47 12.41 -0.76 -19.08
N SER A 48 12.35 -1.99 -19.58
CA SER A 48 11.53 -3.04 -18.97
C SER A 48 12.01 -3.37 -17.57
N LEU A 49 13.32 -3.52 -17.36
CA LEU A 49 13.89 -3.78 -16.04
C LEU A 49 13.60 -2.65 -15.05
N ILE A 50 13.83 -1.39 -15.44
CA ILE A 50 13.52 -0.24 -14.59
C ILE A 50 12.04 -0.21 -14.22
N SER A 51 11.16 -0.46 -15.20
CA SER A 51 9.70 -0.48 -14.96
C SER A 51 9.30 -1.60 -14.00
N ALA A 52 9.91 -2.79 -14.13
CA ALA A 52 9.67 -3.91 -13.21
C ALA A 52 10.15 -3.59 -11.78
N LEU A 53 11.33 -2.97 -11.63
CA LEU A 53 11.87 -2.58 -10.33
C LEU A 53 10.99 -1.53 -9.63
N ILE A 54 10.51 -0.53 -10.38
CA ILE A 54 9.55 0.45 -9.86
C ILE A 54 8.26 -0.24 -9.44
N GLY A 55 7.70 -1.10 -10.31
CA GLY A 55 6.49 -1.87 -10.01
C GLY A 55 6.65 -2.71 -8.74
N PHE A 56 7.75 -3.45 -8.60
CA PHE A 56 8.02 -4.26 -7.42
C PHE A 56 8.19 -3.43 -6.14
N THR A 57 8.88 -2.30 -6.22
CA THR A 57 9.06 -1.39 -5.08
C THR A 57 7.71 -0.84 -4.61
N LEU A 58 6.86 -0.43 -5.54
CA LEU A 58 5.50 0.04 -5.25
C LEU A 58 4.61 -1.07 -4.67
N LEU A 59 4.79 -2.31 -5.14
CA LEU A 59 4.08 -3.48 -4.59
C LEU A 59 4.47 -3.70 -3.13
N SER A 60 5.77 -3.69 -2.85
CA SER A 60 6.30 -3.85 -1.49
C SER A 60 5.75 -2.75 -0.55
N ALA A 61 5.77 -1.49 -1.02
CA ALA A 61 5.20 -0.36 -0.28
C ALA A 61 3.68 -0.52 -0.05
N SER A 62 2.93 -0.94 -1.07
CA SER A 62 1.49 -1.21 -0.97
C SER A 62 1.20 -2.24 0.12
N LEU A 63 1.88 -3.38 0.09
CA LEU A 63 1.69 -4.46 1.05
C LEU A 63 2.02 -4.00 2.48
N TYR A 64 3.06 -3.18 2.65
CA TYR A 64 3.39 -2.59 3.94
C TYR A 64 2.27 -1.68 4.47
N VAL A 65 1.73 -0.79 3.62
CA VAL A 65 0.63 0.11 4.00
C VAL A 65 -0.67 -0.68 4.28
N LEU A 66 -0.96 -1.71 3.50
CA LEU A 66 -2.10 -2.59 3.75
C LEU A 66 -1.96 -3.32 5.09
N ARG A 67 -0.75 -3.79 5.43
CA ARG A 67 -0.48 -4.38 6.75
C ARG A 67 -0.71 -3.37 7.88
N LEU A 68 -0.27 -2.11 7.72
CA LEU A 68 -0.56 -1.04 8.68
C LEU A 68 -2.07 -0.80 8.84
N SER A 69 -2.82 -0.81 7.73
CA SER A 69 -4.28 -0.67 7.78
C SER A 69 -4.93 -1.79 8.60
N ALA A 70 -4.50 -3.04 8.39
CA ALA A 70 -4.99 -4.19 9.15
C ALA A 70 -4.66 -4.08 10.64
N TYR A 71 -3.47 -3.57 10.97
CA TYR A 71 -3.06 -3.34 12.36
C TYR A 71 -3.94 -2.30 13.05
N VAL A 72 -4.18 -1.15 12.41
CA VAL A 72 -5.07 -0.10 12.97
C VAL A 72 -6.48 -0.64 13.20
N TYR A 73 -6.99 -1.43 12.26
CA TYR A 73 -8.30 -2.07 12.39
C TYR A 73 -8.36 -3.08 13.55
N ALA A 74 -7.33 -3.90 13.72
CA ALA A 74 -7.25 -4.86 14.82
C ALA A 74 -7.26 -4.16 16.18
N VAL A 75 -6.45 -3.10 16.34
CA VAL A 75 -6.39 -2.29 17.56
C VAL A 75 -7.73 -1.62 17.87
N GLU A 76 -8.43 -1.07 16.87
CA GLU A 76 -9.77 -0.49 17.07
C GLU A 76 -10.80 -1.54 17.51
N LYS A 77 -10.66 -2.78 17.03
CA LYS A 77 -11.56 -3.89 17.37
C LYS A 77 -11.34 -4.41 18.79
N GLU A 78 -10.10 -4.44 19.27
CA GLU A 78 -9.76 -4.82 20.64
C GLU A 78 -10.28 -3.79 21.64
N GLU A 79 -10.08 -2.48 21.40
CA GLU A 79 -10.56 -1.39 22.27
C GLU A 79 -12.10 -1.35 22.39
N LYS A 80 -12.84 -1.84 21.39
CA LYS A 80 -14.31 -1.95 21.44
C LYS A 80 -14.84 -3.16 22.21
N ARG A 81 -13.97 -4.12 22.53
CA ARG A 81 -14.35 -5.34 23.27
C ARG A 81 -14.13 -5.19 24.78
N GLU A 82 -13.32 -4.22 25.19
CA GLU A 82 -13.18 -3.78 26.59
C GLU A 82 -14.27 -2.76 26.96
#